data_AF-A0A175RKA7-F1
#
_entry.id   AF-A0A175RKA7-F1
#
_cell.length_a   1.000
_cell.length_b   1.000
_cell.length_c   1.000
_cell.angle_alpha   90.00
_cell.angle_beta   90.00
_cell.angle_gamma   90.00
#
_symmetry.space_group_name_H-M   'P 1'
#
loop_
_entity.id
_entity.type
_entity.pdbx_description
1 polymer ?
#
loop_
_entity_poly.entity_id
_entity_poly.type
_entity_poly.pdbx_seq_one_letter_code
_entity_poly.pdbx_strand_id
1 'polypeptide(L)'
;GKSTMLRCLNRLVEPTAGSIRIGGTEVTELSTKALREFRRETFGMVFQHFALFPNRTIAENVEYGLEVQGVDRKTRRERALEAVELVGLKGWDTKFPRQLSGGMQQRAGLARALCADADILLMDEAFSALDPLIRRDMQNELRSLQQKLRKTIVFVSHDLDEAIHLGGRIVLMKDGAIAQSGTAEEILLDPQGDYVRRFVENIDVSSVVTLGRLVRPQPRLFQGAAAEEAWPLVEPAQSRADEVFVVTCDRDMPVGRIDRGRLSAPGSRGQRLEKLMDGGIARAPAGAVLKSVLPLLASEPHGLAVVDETGRFVGLLTREVALRALAGKQPNEERNMAWNGSSTTTAASASSLWTNTPAAPSIGSPSISHH
;
A
#
# COMPACT_ATOMS: atom_id res chain seq x y z
N GLY A 1 -6.26 14.15 13.04
CA GLY A 1 -7.40 13.85 12.16
C GLY A 1 -7.80 12.38 12.10
N LYS A 2 -6.85 11.42 12.02
CA LYS A 2 -7.14 9.99 11.79
C LYS A 2 -8.12 9.36 12.80
N SER A 3 -7.81 9.43 14.10
CA SER A 3 -8.67 8.87 15.15
C SER A 3 -10.03 9.58 15.23
N THR A 4 -10.08 10.88 14.94
CA THR A 4 -11.33 11.63 14.83
C THR A 4 -12.20 11.06 13.71
N MET A 5 -11.63 10.84 12.52
CA MET A 5 -12.35 10.23 11.39
C MET A 5 -12.89 8.84 11.75
N LEU A 6 -12.07 7.98 12.37
CA LEU A 6 -12.50 6.65 12.82
C LEU A 6 -13.68 6.75 13.80
N ARG A 7 -13.64 7.70 14.74
CA ARG A 7 -14.71 7.93 15.73
C ARG A 7 -15.95 8.60 15.13
N CYS A 8 -15.82 9.28 13.99
CA CYS A 8 -16.98 9.73 13.23
C CYS A 8 -17.70 8.55 12.57
N LEU A 9 -16.99 7.51 12.11
CA LEU A 9 -17.61 6.34 11.46
C LEU A 9 -18.63 5.63 12.36
N ASN A 10 -18.33 5.49 13.65
CA ASN A 10 -19.27 4.94 14.63
C ASN A 10 -20.02 6.01 15.43
N ARG A 11 -19.94 7.28 15.02
CA ARG A 11 -20.54 8.46 15.68
C ARG A 11 -20.31 8.50 17.19
N LEU A 12 -19.09 8.14 17.64
CA LEU A 12 -18.61 8.54 18.97
C LEU A 12 -18.26 10.03 19.01
N VAL A 13 -17.87 10.58 17.85
CA VAL A 13 -17.77 12.02 17.60
C VAL A 13 -18.78 12.37 16.53
N GLU A 14 -19.59 13.40 16.77
CA GLU A 14 -20.58 13.83 15.79
C GLU A 14 -19.90 14.59 14.64
N PRO A 15 -20.10 14.19 13.37
CA PRO A 15 -19.59 14.94 12.24
C PRO A 15 -20.33 16.27 12.12
N THR A 16 -19.59 17.35 11.86
CA THR A 16 -20.18 18.68 11.66
C THR A 16 -20.98 18.77 10.36
N ALA A 17 -20.55 18.07 9.32
CA ALA A 17 -21.20 18.00 8.01
C ALA A 17 -20.80 16.70 7.28
N GLY A 18 -21.52 16.39 6.19
CA GLY A 18 -21.29 15.21 5.36
C GLY A 18 -22.22 14.05 5.69
N SER A 19 -21.96 12.90 5.07
CA SER A 19 -22.77 11.68 5.16
C SER A 19 -21.87 10.47 5.44
N ILE A 20 -22.38 9.49 6.18
CA ILE A 20 -21.66 8.24 6.49
C ILE A 20 -22.60 7.08 6.16
N ARG A 21 -22.26 6.33 5.11
CA ARG A 21 -23.07 5.22 4.60
C ARG A 21 -22.40 3.88 4.86
N ILE A 22 -23.10 2.98 5.54
CA ILE A 22 -22.59 1.65 5.90
C ILE A 22 -23.67 0.62 5.64
N GLY A 23 -23.40 -0.37 4.79
CA GLY A 23 -24.37 -1.42 4.45
C GLY A 23 -25.68 -0.89 3.87
N GLY A 24 -25.67 0.29 3.23
CA GLY A 24 -26.86 0.97 2.72
C GLY A 24 -27.57 1.89 3.72
N THR A 25 -27.16 1.88 4.99
CA THR A 25 -27.74 2.74 6.05
C THR A 25 -27.02 4.08 6.11
N GLU A 26 -27.78 5.19 6.13
CA GLU A 26 -27.25 6.52 6.41
C GLU A 26 -27.09 6.73 7.93
N VAL A 27 -25.85 6.64 8.41
CA VAL A 27 -25.52 6.60 9.84
C VAL A 27 -25.67 7.98 10.49
N THR A 28 -25.45 9.07 9.76
CA THR A 28 -25.58 10.45 10.27
C THR A 28 -27.02 10.83 10.63
N GLU A 29 -28.00 10.18 10.00
CA GLU A 29 -29.43 10.46 10.20
C GLU A 29 -30.07 9.57 11.28
N LEU A 30 -29.33 8.59 11.80
CA LEU A 30 -29.86 7.69 12.84
C LEU A 30 -30.17 8.45 14.14
N SER A 31 -31.35 8.20 14.69
CA SER A 31 -31.70 8.61 16.05
C SER A 31 -30.77 7.96 17.08
N THR A 32 -30.67 8.54 18.27
CA THR A 32 -29.80 8.03 19.34
C THR A 32 -30.08 6.56 19.69
N LYS A 33 -31.35 6.12 19.63
CA LYS A 33 -31.71 4.72 19.89
C LYS A 33 -31.24 3.81 18.75
N ALA A 34 -31.59 4.15 17.51
CA ALA A 34 -31.20 3.38 16.33
C ALA A 34 -29.67 3.31 16.18
N LEU A 35 -28.95 4.39 16.48
CA LEU A 35 -27.49 4.42 16.47
C LEU A 35 -26.86 3.48 17.51
N ARG A 36 -27.52 3.24 18.66
CA ARG A 36 -27.02 2.27 19.66
C ARG A 36 -27.21 0.84 19.18
N GLU A 37 -28.36 0.53 18.60
CA GLU A 37 -28.65 -0.79 18.00
C GLU A 37 -27.68 -1.06 16.85
N PHE A 38 -27.56 -0.12 15.92
CA PHE A 38 -26.59 -0.18 14.82
C PHE A 38 -25.16 -0.43 15.30
N ARG A 39 -24.71 0.30 16.34
CA ARG A 39 -23.37 0.10 16.91
C ARG A 39 -23.15 -1.30 17.49
N ARG A 40 -24.17 -1.89 18.11
CA ARG A 40 -24.07 -3.21 18.74
C ARG A 40 -23.89 -4.32 17.71
N GLU A 41 -24.46 -4.18 16.54
CA GLU A 41 -24.47 -5.22 15.50
C GLU A 41 -23.35 -5.02 14.48
N THR A 42 -23.05 -3.78 14.11
CA THR A 42 -22.16 -3.48 12.98
C THR A 42 -20.69 -3.32 13.36
N PHE A 43 -20.38 -2.84 14.57
CA PHE A 43 -19.02 -2.46 14.93
C PHE A 43 -18.44 -3.25 16.12
N GLY A 44 -17.22 -3.76 15.93
CA GLY A 44 -16.30 -4.10 17.01
C GLY A 44 -15.22 -3.02 17.11
N MET A 45 -14.83 -2.63 18.32
CA MET A 45 -13.80 -1.60 18.51
C MET A 45 -12.62 -2.11 19.36
N VAL A 46 -11.42 -1.86 18.87
CA VAL A 46 -10.15 -2.09 19.57
C VAL A 46 -9.46 -0.75 19.78
N PHE A 47 -9.23 -0.41 21.05
CA PHE A 47 -8.64 0.86 21.46
C PHE A 47 -7.12 0.75 21.63
N GLN A 48 -6.43 1.88 21.55
CA GLN A 48 -4.99 2.03 21.79
C GLN A 48 -4.57 1.52 23.17
N HIS A 49 -5.33 1.86 24.20
CA HIS A 49 -5.22 1.24 25.52
C HIS A 49 -6.28 0.15 25.62
N PHE A 50 -5.91 -1.04 26.10
CA PHE A 50 -6.68 -2.30 26.02
C PHE A 50 -8.15 -2.18 26.43
N ALA A 51 -8.50 -1.15 27.22
CA ALA A 51 -9.85 -0.78 27.63
C ALA A 51 -10.60 -1.97 28.24
N LEU A 52 -9.86 -2.88 28.88
CA LEU A 52 -10.41 -4.01 29.61
C LEU A 52 -10.91 -3.52 30.97
N PHE A 53 -12.07 -4.01 31.39
CA PHE A 53 -12.61 -3.78 32.71
C PHE A 53 -11.73 -4.50 33.75
N PRO A 54 -11.07 -3.78 34.67
CA PRO A 54 -10.08 -4.36 35.59
C PRO A 54 -10.72 -5.26 36.65
N ASN A 55 -12.01 -5.07 36.90
CA ASN A 55 -12.84 -5.82 37.86
C ASN A 55 -13.58 -7.01 37.23
N ARG A 56 -13.30 -7.34 35.97
CA ARG A 56 -13.86 -8.50 35.26
C ARG A 56 -12.73 -9.42 34.83
N THR A 57 -13.02 -10.72 34.78
CA THR A 57 -12.13 -11.72 34.19
C THR A 57 -11.98 -11.51 32.68
N ILE A 58 -11.02 -12.19 32.05
CA ILE A 58 -10.84 -12.12 30.60
C ILE A 58 -12.10 -12.61 29.88
N ALA A 59 -12.67 -13.75 30.27
CA ALA A 59 -13.92 -14.25 29.68
C ALA A 59 -15.07 -13.23 29.82
N GLU A 60 -15.20 -12.58 30.98
CA GLU A 60 -16.23 -11.56 31.23
C GLU A 60 -16.02 -10.27 30.44
N ASN A 61 -14.76 -9.93 30.13
CA ASN A 61 -14.44 -8.84 29.22
C ASN A 61 -14.81 -9.20 27.78
N VAL A 62 -14.51 -10.43 27.36
CA VAL A 62 -14.77 -10.92 26.00
C VAL A 62 -16.28 -11.09 25.74
N GLU A 63 -17.05 -11.62 26.70
CA GLU A 63 -18.51 -11.80 26.55
C GLU A 63 -19.32 -10.50 26.69
N TYR A 64 -18.70 -9.39 27.09
CA TYR A 64 -19.39 -8.13 27.41
C TYR A 64 -20.25 -7.59 26.26
N GLY A 65 -19.76 -7.68 25.01
CA GLY A 65 -20.54 -7.23 23.85
C GLY A 65 -21.87 -7.99 23.72
N LEU A 66 -21.81 -9.31 23.91
CA LEU A 66 -22.98 -10.20 23.86
C LEU A 66 -23.90 -10.00 25.09
N GLU A 67 -23.34 -9.71 26.27
CA GLU A 67 -24.12 -9.33 27.45
C GLU A 67 -24.97 -8.09 27.18
N VAL A 68 -24.39 -7.06 26.54
CA VAL A 68 -25.09 -5.82 26.18
C VAL A 68 -26.13 -6.03 25.08
N GLN A 69 -25.93 -7.02 24.20
CA GLN A 69 -26.91 -7.46 23.20
C GLN A 69 -28.04 -8.31 23.81
N GLY A 70 -27.92 -8.74 25.07
CA GLY A 70 -28.94 -9.55 25.74
C GLY A 70 -28.88 -11.04 25.42
N VAL A 71 -27.75 -11.54 24.89
CA VAL A 71 -27.52 -12.97 24.67
C VAL A 71 -27.45 -13.69 26.02
N ASP A 72 -28.02 -14.89 26.10
CA ASP A 72 -28.03 -15.68 27.32
C ASP A 72 -26.60 -16.01 27.80
N ARG A 73 -26.48 -16.22 29.11
CA ARG A 73 -25.19 -16.39 29.77
C ARG A 73 -24.41 -17.60 29.28
N LYS A 74 -25.09 -18.69 28.91
CA LYS A 74 -24.42 -19.91 28.48
C LYS A 74 -23.80 -19.71 27.11
N THR A 75 -24.60 -19.27 26.14
CA THR A 75 -24.13 -19.03 24.76
C THR A 75 -23.06 -17.96 24.69
N ARG A 76 -23.19 -16.85 25.44
CA ARG A 76 -22.15 -15.82 25.42
C ARG A 76 -20.83 -16.30 26.04
N ARG A 77 -20.89 -17.14 27.08
CA ARG A 77 -19.69 -17.70 27.70
C ARG A 77 -18.99 -18.69 26.77
N GLU A 78 -19.75 -19.54 26.08
CA GLU A 78 -19.22 -20.47 25.07
C GLU A 78 -18.49 -19.69 23.95
N ARG A 79 -19.14 -18.69 23.34
CA ARG A 79 -18.53 -17.83 22.31
C ARG A 79 -17.30 -17.07 22.80
N ALA A 80 -17.31 -16.61 24.05
CA ALA A 80 -16.17 -15.92 24.63
C ALA A 80 -14.96 -16.85 24.81
N LEU A 81 -15.18 -18.10 25.22
CA LEU A 81 -14.11 -19.10 25.34
C LEU A 81 -13.53 -19.47 23.97
N GLU A 82 -14.37 -19.61 22.95
CA GLU A 82 -13.92 -19.81 21.56
C GLU A 82 -13.06 -18.64 21.07
N ALA A 83 -13.50 -17.40 21.31
CA ALA A 83 -12.75 -16.21 20.93
C ALA A 83 -11.42 -16.09 21.70
N VAL A 84 -11.39 -16.46 22.98
CA VAL A 84 -10.17 -16.51 23.81
C VAL A 84 -9.20 -17.57 23.29
N GLU A 85 -9.69 -18.74 22.87
CA GLU A 85 -8.85 -19.78 22.26
C GLU A 85 -8.33 -19.35 20.89
N LEU A 86 -9.15 -18.69 20.08
CA LEU A 86 -8.79 -18.19 18.75
C LEU A 86 -7.61 -17.20 18.78
N VAL A 87 -7.49 -16.40 19.84
CA VAL A 87 -6.37 -15.47 20.04
C VAL A 87 -5.21 -16.10 20.85
N GLY A 88 -5.25 -17.40 21.14
CA GLY A 88 -4.18 -18.12 21.83
C GLY A 88 -4.10 -17.87 23.33
N LEU A 89 -5.20 -17.48 23.98
CA LEU A 89 -5.27 -17.22 25.42
C LEU A 89 -5.97 -18.36 26.21
N LYS A 90 -5.97 -19.58 25.66
CA LYS A 90 -6.54 -20.76 26.32
C LYS A 90 -5.95 -20.94 27.73
N GLY A 91 -6.82 -21.09 28.74
CA GLY A 91 -6.43 -21.23 30.15
C GLY A 91 -6.23 -19.91 30.91
N TRP A 92 -6.37 -18.75 30.25
CA TRP A 92 -6.30 -17.43 30.86
C TRP A 92 -7.67 -16.77 31.06
N ASP A 93 -8.74 -17.45 30.67
CA ASP A 93 -10.12 -16.97 30.65
C ASP A 93 -10.63 -16.53 32.04
N THR A 94 -10.18 -17.19 33.11
CA THR A 94 -10.55 -16.87 34.51
C THR A 94 -9.67 -15.80 35.16
N LYS A 95 -8.61 -15.35 34.49
CA LYS A 95 -7.67 -14.35 35.04
C LYS A 95 -8.22 -12.94 34.89
N PHE A 96 -7.73 -12.02 35.71
CA PHE A 96 -8.01 -10.59 35.59
C PHE A 96 -6.96 -9.88 34.72
N PRO A 97 -7.28 -8.77 34.04
CA PRO A 97 -6.35 -8.04 33.16
C PRO A 97 -4.99 -7.74 33.80
N ARG A 98 -4.96 -7.37 35.09
CA ARG A 98 -3.72 -7.09 35.85
C ARG A 98 -2.76 -8.28 35.98
N GLN A 99 -3.21 -9.50 35.67
CA GLN A 99 -2.42 -10.73 35.72
C GLN A 99 -1.84 -11.11 34.36
N LEU A 100 -2.13 -10.33 33.31
CA LEU A 100 -1.70 -10.57 31.93
C LEU A 100 -0.63 -9.55 31.53
N SER A 101 0.29 -9.97 30.66
CA SER A 101 1.21 -9.05 29.98
C SER A 101 0.44 -8.10 29.04
N GLY A 102 1.05 -7.01 28.61
CA GLY A 102 0.42 -6.06 27.68
C GLY A 102 -0.05 -6.72 26.38
N GLY A 103 0.77 -7.59 25.79
CA GLY A 103 0.40 -8.35 24.59
C GLY A 103 -0.80 -9.29 24.81
N MET A 104 -0.89 -9.92 25.98
CA MET A 104 -2.02 -10.77 26.32
C MET A 104 -3.30 -9.95 26.58
N GLN A 105 -3.20 -8.78 27.23
CA GLN A 105 -4.32 -7.86 27.39
C GLN A 105 -4.84 -7.38 26.03
N GLN A 106 -3.95 -7.18 25.06
CA GLN A 106 -4.33 -6.83 23.71
C GLN A 106 -5.05 -7.96 22.98
N ARG A 107 -4.56 -9.20 23.09
CA ARG A 107 -5.25 -10.39 22.56
C ARG A 107 -6.65 -10.52 23.16
N ALA A 108 -6.81 -10.25 24.45
CA ALA A 108 -8.13 -10.22 25.09
C ALA A 108 -9.03 -9.10 24.52
N GLY A 109 -8.47 -7.90 24.27
CA GLY A 109 -9.19 -6.80 23.62
C GLY A 109 -9.63 -7.13 22.19
N LEU A 110 -8.79 -7.82 21.42
CA LEU A 110 -9.12 -8.33 20.09
C LEU A 110 -10.19 -9.43 20.17
N ALA A 111 -10.06 -10.40 21.08
CA ALA A 111 -11.06 -11.43 21.31
C ALA A 111 -12.42 -10.83 21.66
N ARG A 112 -12.48 -9.78 22.48
CA ARG A 112 -13.73 -9.05 22.76
C ARG A 112 -14.37 -8.48 21.50
N ALA A 113 -13.58 -7.87 20.62
CA ALA A 113 -14.10 -7.31 19.38
C ALA A 113 -14.59 -8.41 18.41
N LEU A 114 -13.90 -9.56 18.38
CA LEU A 114 -14.27 -10.71 17.54
C LEU A 114 -15.49 -11.48 18.08
N CYS A 115 -15.62 -11.60 19.40
CA CYS A 115 -16.72 -12.31 20.06
C CYS A 115 -18.08 -11.68 19.72
N ALA A 116 -18.12 -10.36 19.56
CA ALA A 116 -19.31 -9.63 19.15
C ALA A 116 -19.79 -9.97 17.72
N ASP A 117 -18.96 -10.63 16.90
CA ASP A 117 -19.22 -11.02 15.50
C ASP A 117 -19.70 -9.86 14.61
N ALA A 118 -19.18 -8.67 14.88
CA ALA A 118 -19.46 -7.48 14.10
C ALA A 118 -18.90 -7.58 12.67
N ASP A 119 -19.55 -6.89 11.73
CA ASP A 119 -19.12 -6.85 10.32
C ASP A 119 -17.88 -5.98 10.10
N ILE A 120 -17.71 -4.95 10.94
CA ILE A 120 -16.65 -3.95 10.83
C ILE A 120 -15.87 -3.87 12.14
N LEU A 121 -14.55 -4.08 12.06
CA LEU A 121 -13.63 -3.87 13.17
C LEU A 121 -12.93 -2.51 13.01
N LEU A 122 -13.10 -1.64 14.01
CA LEU A 122 -12.43 -0.34 14.09
C LEU A 122 -11.25 -0.46 15.06
N MET A 123 -10.04 -0.15 14.58
CA MET A 123 -8.82 -0.27 15.37
C MET A 123 -8.09 1.08 15.39
N ASP A 124 -7.99 1.70 16.57
CA ASP A 124 -7.37 3.00 16.77
C ASP A 124 -6.00 2.85 17.43
N GLU A 125 -4.92 2.90 16.65
CA GLU A 125 -3.53 2.73 17.11
C GLU A 125 -3.33 1.49 17.99
N ALA A 126 -4.05 0.41 17.65
CA ALA A 126 -4.15 -0.75 18.53
C ALA A 126 -2.77 -1.32 18.90
N PHE A 127 -1.81 -1.37 17.97
CA PHE A 127 -0.51 -2.00 18.20
C PHE A 127 0.61 -1.03 18.65
N SER A 128 0.31 0.27 18.80
CA SER A 128 1.35 1.28 19.05
C SER A 128 2.07 1.10 20.38
N ALA A 129 1.39 0.54 21.38
CA ALA A 129 1.92 0.35 22.73
C ALA A 129 2.72 -0.96 22.90
N LEU A 130 2.83 -1.78 21.84
CA LEU A 130 3.55 -3.05 21.88
C LEU A 130 5.00 -2.91 21.46
N ASP A 131 5.84 -3.79 22.01
CA ASP A 131 7.19 -3.99 21.50
C ASP A 131 7.16 -4.51 20.04
N PRO A 132 8.24 -4.31 19.27
CA PRO A 132 8.26 -4.66 17.85
C PRO A 132 7.99 -6.14 17.53
N LEU A 133 8.38 -7.07 18.40
CA LEU A 133 8.22 -8.50 18.14
C LEU A 133 6.76 -8.91 18.34
N ILE A 134 6.19 -8.57 19.50
CA ILE A 134 4.78 -8.87 19.80
C ILE A 134 3.87 -8.14 18.81
N ARG A 135 4.21 -6.90 18.44
CA ARG A 135 3.50 -6.15 17.40
C ARG A 135 3.42 -6.96 16.09
N ARG A 136 4.55 -7.46 15.59
CA ARG A 136 4.59 -8.22 14.33
C ARG A 136 3.81 -9.53 14.41
N ASP A 137 3.89 -10.23 15.54
CA ASP A 137 3.11 -11.45 15.77
C ASP A 137 1.61 -11.16 15.76
N MET A 138 1.17 -10.11 16.46
CA MET A 138 -0.22 -9.66 16.49
C MET A 138 -0.73 -9.24 15.12
N GLN A 139 0.10 -8.57 14.31
CA GLN A 139 -0.26 -8.18 12.96
C GLN A 139 -0.45 -9.41 12.05
N ASN A 140 0.45 -10.41 12.15
CA ASN A 140 0.32 -11.66 11.40
C ASN A 140 -0.94 -12.42 11.79
N GLU A 141 -1.25 -12.48 13.09
CA GLU A 141 -2.50 -13.06 13.60
C GLU A 141 -3.71 -12.33 13.06
N LEU A 142 -3.73 -10.98 13.10
CA LEU A 142 -4.83 -10.19 12.56
C LEU A 142 -5.04 -10.45 11.07
N ARG A 143 -3.96 -10.53 10.28
CA ARG A 143 -4.03 -10.83 8.85
C ARG A 143 -4.60 -12.22 8.58
N SER A 144 -4.15 -13.23 9.34
CA SER A 144 -4.68 -14.59 9.26
C SER A 144 -6.17 -14.64 9.63
N LEU A 145 -6.58 -13.91 10.66
CA LEU A 145 -7.98 -13.80 11.08
C LEU A 145 -8.82 -13.10 10.03
N GLN A 146 -8.32 -12.02 9.44
CA GLN A 146 -9.01 -11.30 8.37
C GLN A 146 -9.25 -12.20 7.15
N GLN A 147 -8.27 -13.02 6.75
CA GLN A 147 -8.43 -13.97 5.64
C GLN A 147 -9.49 -15.04 5.91
N LYS A 148 -9.60 -15.50 7.17
CA LYS A 148 -10.58 -16.51 7.59
C LYS A 148 -11.99 -15.93 7.75
N LEU A 149 -12.11 -14.80 8.43
CA LEU A 149 -13.40 -14.21 8.81
C LEU A 149 -13.99 -13.30 7.74
N ARG A 150 -13.16 -12.77 6.83
CA ARG A 150 -13.54 -11.87 5.74
C ARG A 150 -14.35 -10.64 6.20
N LYS A 151 -14.10 -10.18 7.41
CA LYS A 151 -14.69 -8.96 7.98
C LYS A 151 -13.94 -7.71 7.51
N THR A 152 -14.59 -6.56 7.53
CA THR A 152 -13.97 -5.28 7.17
C THR A 152 -13.18 -4.74 8.36
N ILE A 153 -11.93 -4.31 8.14
CA ILE A 153 -11.09 -3.73 9.20
C ILE A 153 -10.70 -2.31 8.79
N VAL A 154 -11.04 -1.33 9.62
CA VAL A 154 -10.53 0.05 9.50
C VAL A 154 -9.45 0.23 10.55
N PHE A 155 -8.21 0.23 10.09
CA PHE A 155 -7.02 0.28 10.93
C PHE A 155 -6.37 1.67 10.85
N VAL A 156 -6.20 2.33 11.99
CA VAL A 156 -5.50 3.61 12.10
C VAL A 156 -4.15 3.38 12.76
N SER A 157 -3.09 3.84 12.09
CA SER A 157 -1.74 3.88 12.63
C SER A 157 -1.01 5.16 12.24
N HIS A 158 0.08 5.44 12.95
CA HIS A 158 1.07 6.47 12.60
C HIS A 158 2.27 5.87 11.84
N ASP A 159 2.38 4.55 11.78
CA ASP A 159 3.48 3.82 11.17
C ASP A 159 3.06 3.27 9.80
N LEU A 160 3.83 3.61 8.77
CA LEU A 160 3.57 3.21 7.40
C LEU A 160 3.87 1.72 7.17
N ASP A 161 4.86 1.15 7.87
CA ASP A 161 5.17 -0.27 7.74
C ASP A 161 3.98 -1.13 8.18
N GLU A 162 3.24 -0.71 9.22
CA GLU A 162 2.02 -1.37 9.64
C GLU A 162 0.92 -1.28 8.57
N ALA A 163 0.75 -0.09 7.98
CA ALA A 163 -0.25 0.13 6.94
C ALA A 163 0.05 -0.70 5.69
N ILE A 164 1.33 -0.87 5.34
CA ILE A 164 1.77 -1.70 4.23
C ILE A 164 1.56 -3.19 4.53
N HIS A 165 1.89 -3.64 5.74
CA HIS A 165 1.82 -5.06 6.10
C HIS A 165 0.38 -5.58 6.26
N LEU A 166 -0.53 -4.73 6.74
CA LEU A 166 -1.94 -5.07 7.03
C LEU A 166 -2.93 -4.58 5.97
N GLY A 167 -2.66 -3.44 5.34
CA GLY A 167 -3.65 -2.69 4.56
C GLY A 167 -3.78 -3.18 3.13
N GLY A 168 -4.99 -3.60 2.74
CA GLY A 168 -5.34 -3.77 1.32
C GLY A 168 -5.47 -2.44 0.57
N ARG A 169 -5.88 -1.39 1.28
CA ARG A 169 -5.93 -0.01 0.79
C ARG A 169 -5.48 0.92 1.92
N ILE A 170 -4.63 1.87 1.58
CA ILE A 170 -4.04 2.83 2.52
C ILE A 170 -4.60 4.21 2.21
N VAL A 171 -4.84 4.99 3.26
CA VAL A 171 -5.25 6.39 3.17
C VAL A 171 -4.30 7.21 4.04
N LEU A 172 -3.46 8.03 3.40
CA LEU A 172 -2.60 8.98 4.08
C LEU A 172 -3.37 10.27 4.32
N MET A 173 -3.29 10.79 5.54
CA MET A 173 -3.97 12.01 5.93
C MET A 173 -3.01 13.02 6.56
N LYS A 174 -3.19 14.29 6.20
CA LYS A 174 -2.47 15.43 6.78
C LYS A 174 -3.47 16.52 7.13
N ASP A 175 -3.38 17.06 8.36
CA ASP A 175 -4.20 18.19 8.82
C ASP A 175 -5.72 18.02 8.62
N GLY A 176 -6.20 16.77 8.67
CA GLY A 176 -7.62 16.42 8.49
C GLY A 176 -8.05 16.20 7.03
N ALA A 177 -7.16 16.41 6.06
CA ALA A 177 -7.39 16.13 4.65
C ALA A 177 -6.72 14.81 4.22
N ILE A 178 -7.27 14.15 3.19
CA ILE A 178 -6.63 13.02 2.53
C ILE A 178 -5.49 13.58 1.66
N ALA A 179 -4.27 13.15 1.93
CA ALA A 179 -3.10 13.48 1.12
C ALA A 179 -3.01 12.54 -0.09
N GLN A 180 -3.21 11.24 0.11
CA GLN A 180 -3.24 10.22 -0.95
C GLN A 180 -4.01 8.99 -0.48
N SER A 181 -4.65 8.27 -1.40
CA SER A 181 -5.18 6.93 -1.15
C SER A 181 -4.83 6.01 -2.30
N GLY A 182 -4.46 4.77 -1.97
CA GLY A 182 -4.09 3.77 -2.95
C GLY A 182 -3.64 2.46 -2.30
N THR A 183 -3.11 1.56 -3.11
CA THR A 183 -2.37 0.38 -2.67
C THR A 183 -1.00 0.78 -2.10
N ALA A 184 -0.35 -0.14 -1.38
CA ALA A 184 1.01 0.06 -0.89
C ALA A 184 1.98 0.38 -2.05
N GLU A 185 1.86 -0.32 -3.18
CA GLU A 185 2.70 -0.09 -4.36
C GLU A 185 2.50 1.31 -4.96
N GLU A 186 1.25 1.77 -5.08
CA GLU A 186 0.94 3.11 -5.61
C GLU A 186 1.53 4.22 -4.73
N ILE A 187 1.44 4.07 -3.41
CA ILE A 187 2.00 5.05 -2.47
C ILE A 187 3.53 5.10 -2.53
N LEU A 188 4.18 3.95 -2.70
CA LEU A 188 5.64 3.87 -2.74
C LEU A 188 6.24 4.27 -4.09
N LEU A 189 5.59 3.90 -5.20
CA LEU A 189 6.11 4.14 -6.56
C LEU A 189 5.67 5.49 -7.14
N ASP A 190 4.51 5.99 -6.71
CA ASP A 190 3.95 7.26 -7.17
C ASP A 190 3.45 8.12 -5.99
N PRO A 191 4.36 8.56 -5.09
CA PRO A 191 4.01 9.40 -3.96
C PRO A 191 3.57 10.80 -4.42
N GLN A 192 2.36 11.20 -4.01
CA GLN A 192 1.73 12.45 -4.39
C GLN A 192 2.12 13.59 -3.44
N GLY A 193 2.96 14.50 -3.96
CA GLY A 193 3.44 15.68 -3.23
C GLY A 193 4.50 15.38 -2.16
N ASP A 194 5.10 16.44 -1.63
CA ASP A 194 6.31 16.33 -0.79
C ASP A 194 6.05 15.71 0.57
N TYR A 195 4.83 15.85 1.10
CA TYR A 195 4.47 15.19 2.36
C TYR A 195 4.51 13.67 2.23
N VAL A 196 3.93 13.12 1.16
CA VAL A 196 3.91 11.66 0.95
C VAL A 196 5.30 11.16 0.64
N ARG A 197 6.08 11.88 -0.20
CA ARG A 197 7.48 11.54 -0.50
C ARG A 197 8.32 11.38 0.78
N ARG A 198 8.26 12.36 1.69
CA ARG A 198 8.96 12.29 2.97
C ARG A 198 8.49 11.15 3.86
N PHE A 199 7.21 10.77 3.76
CA PHE A 199 6.64 9.69 4.56
C PHE A 199 7.11 8.30 4.09
N VAL A 200 7.43 8.14 2.80
CA VAL A 200 7.87 6.86 2.21
C VAL A 200 9.39 6.70 2.14
N GLU A 201 10.18 7.75 2.39
CA GLU A 201 11.64 7.79 2.21
C GLU A 201 12.41 6.62 2.87
N ASN A 202 11.96 6.13 4.03
CA ASN A 202 12.67 5.10 4.81
C ASN A 202 12.07 3.70 4.67
N ILE A 203 11.16 3.49 3.73
CA ILE A 203 10.50 2.20 3.55
C ILE A 203 11.32 1.31 2.60
N ASP A 204 11.47 0.03 2.97
CA ASP A 204 12.08 -0.99 2.10
C ASP A 204 11.15 -1.34 0.93
N VAL A 205 11.23 -0.53 -0.13
CA VAL A 205 10.49 -0.71 -1.40
C VAL A 205 10.67 -2.12 -1.96
N SER A 206 11.84 -2.73 -1.78
CA SER A 206 12.16 -4.05 -2.34
C SER A 206 11.26 -5.16 -1.79
N SER A 207 10.79 -4.99 -0.54
CA SER A 207 9.97 -5.98 0.16
C SER A 207 8.48 -5.90 -0.19
N VAL A 208 8.06 -4.83 -0.85
CA VAL A 208 6.64 -4.52 -1.12
C VAL A 208 6.33 -4.61 -2.60
N VAL A 209 7.19 -4.04 -3.44
CA VAL A 209 6.89 -3.87 -4.86
C VAL A 209 7.05 -5.18 -5.63
N THR A 210 5.99 -5.54 -6.35
CA THR A 210 5.96 -6.72 -7.20
C THR A 210 6.67 -6.49 -8.54
N LEU A 211 7.24 -7.56 -9.09
CA LEU A 211 7.98 -7.50 -10.35
C LEU A 211 7.13 -7.05 -11.52
N GLY A 212 5.86 -7.46 -11.57
CA GLY A 212 4.93 -7.06 -12.62
C GLY A 212 4.74 -5.55 -12.75
N ARG A 213 4.91 -4.80 -11.65
CA ARG A 213 4.87 -3.31 -11.65
C ARG A 213 6.18 -2.66 -12.07
N LEU A 214 7.30 -3.34 -11.90
CA LEU A 214 8.63 -2.81 -12.19
C LEU A 214 9.05 -3.05 -13.64
N VAL A 215 8.65 -4.18 -14.22
CA VAL A 215 9.14 -4.60 -15.53
C VAL A 215 8.75 -3.63 -16.64
N ARG A 216 9.68 -3.46 -17.58
CA ARG A 216 9.39 -2.73 -18.81
C ARG A 216 8.72 -3.69 -19.80
N PRO A 217 7.55 -3.35 -20.36
CA PRO A 217 6.99 -4.07 -21.49
C PRO A 217 7.99 -4.04 -22.65
N GLN A 218 8.26 -5.20 -23.25
CA GLN A 218 9.10 -5.33 -24.44
C GLN A 218 8.26 -5.80 -25.62
N PRO A 219 8.67 -5.48 -26.87
CA PRO A 219 8.10 -6.11 -28.04
C PRO A 219 8.21 -7.64 -27.95
N ARG A 220 7.22 -8.34 -28.49
CA ARG A 220 7.20 -9.81 -28.51
C ARG A 220 8.01 -10.32 -29.70
N LEU A 221 9.12 -10.99 -29.41
CA LEU A 221 9.96 -11.62 -30.41
C LEU A 221 9.77 -13.13 -30.38
N PHE A 222 9.20 -13.71 -31.44
CA PHE A 222 8.99 -15.15 -31.52
C PHE A 222 10.23 -15.86 -32.08
N GLN A 223 10.63 -16.98 -31.49
CA GLN A 223 11.82 -17.74 -31.89
C GLN A 223 11.81 -18.17 -33.37
N GLY A 224 10.61 -18.38 -33.94
CA GLY A 224 10.42 -18.78 -35.33
C GLY A 224 10.54 -17.63 -36.35
N ALA A 225 10.49 -16.38 -35.89
CA ALA A 225 10.56 -15.20 -36.76
C ALA A 225 11.97 -15.02 -37.35
N ALA A 226 12.04 -14.45 -38.55
CA ALA A 226 13.31 -14.04 -39.14
C ALA A 226 13.81 -12.72 -38.52
N ALA A 227 15.13 -12.50 -38.53
CA ALA A 227 15.72 -11.27 -37.97
C ALA A 227 15.14 -9.98 -38.57
N GLU A 228 14.83 -9.99 -39.87
CA GLU A 228 14.26 -8.84 -40.59
C GLU A 228 12.78 -8.56 -40.26
N GLU A 229 12.04 -9.57 -39.77
CA GLU A 229 10.67 -9.42 -39.26
C GLU A 229 10.67 -8.87 -37.83
N ALA A 230 11.68 -9.25 -37.03
CA ALA A 230 11.87 -8.80 -35.67
C ALA A 230 12.43 -7.37 -35.58
N TRP A 231 13.27 -6.98 -36.54
CA TRP A 231 14.00 -5.70 -36.53
C TRP A 231 13.10 -4.46 -36.34
N PRO A 232 11.98 -4.29 -37.07
CA PRO A 232 11.12 -3.11 -36.91
C PRO A 232 10.53 -2.95 -35.50
N LEU A 233 10.41 -4.04 -34.74
CA LEU A 233 9.88 -4.02 -33.37
C LEU A 233 10.88 -3.49 -32.35
N VAL A 234 12.18 -3.55 -32.67
CA VAL A 234 13.30 -3.16 -31.78
C VAL A 234 14.08 -1.94 -32.28
N GLU A 235 13.73 -1.45 -33.48
CA GLU A 235 14.36 -0.31 -34.14
C GLU A 235 14.10 1.09 -33.52
N PRO A 236 13.02 1.40 -32.77
CA PRO A 236 12.72 2.78 -32.36
C PRO A 236 13.92 3.54 -31.76
N ALA A 237 14.19 4.72 -32.33
CA ALA A 237 15.49 5.42 -32.46
C ALA A 237 16.21 5.91 -31.18
N GLN A 238 15.93 5.34 -30.00
CA GLN A 238 16.57 5.74 -28.73
C GLN A 238 17.17 4.55 -27.94
N SER A 239 17.14 3.35 -28.50
CA SER A 239 17.63 2.13 -27.86
C SER A 239 19.14 1.92 -28.02
N ARG A 240 19.83 1.53 -26.95
CA ARG A 240 21.27 1.24 -26.97
C ARG A 240 21.56 -0.05 -27.74
N ALA A 241 22.76 -0.20 -28.31
CA ALA A 241 23.12 -1.39 -29.09
C ALA A 241 23.19 -2.67 -28.23
N ASP A 242 23.47 -2.53 -26.94
CA ASP A 242 23.52 -3.59 -25.93
C ASP A 242 22.17 -3.87 -25.27
N GLU A 243 21.08 -3.25 -25.74
CA GLU A 243 19.74 -3.53 -25.24
C GLU A 243 19.32 -4.97 -25.57
N VAL A 244 18.86 -5.68 -24.56
CA VAL A 244 18.51 -7.10 -24.62
C VAL A 244 17.00 -7.26 -24.70
N PHE A 245 16.54 -8.11 -25.61
CA PHE A 245 15.13 -8.46 -25.80
C PHE A 245 14.91 -9.94 -25.49
N VAL A 246 13.77 -10.24 -24.87
CA VAL A 246 13.37 -11.61 -24.59
C VAL A 246 12.74 -12.24 -25.82
N VAL A 247 13.18 -13.45 -26.16
CA VAL A 247 12.60 -14.27 -27.23
C VAL A 247 11.65 -15.30 -26.61
N THR A 248 10.46 -15.44 -27.17
CA THR A 248 9.42 -16.37 -26.72
C THR A 248 9.14 -17.47 -27.75
N CYS A 249 8.58 -18.59 -27.29
CA CYS A 249 7.97 -19.57 -28.20
C CYS A 249 6.53 -19.16 -28.57
N ASP A 250 5.86 -19.94 -29.41
CA ASP A 250 4.49 -19.66 -29.87
C ASP A 250 3.46 -19.60 -28.72
N ARG A 251 3.78 -20.22 -27.57
CA ARG A 251 2.98 -20.13 -26.33
C ARG A 251 3.32 -18.92 -25.47
N ASP A 252 4.10 -17.97 -25.99
CA ASP A 252 4.54 -16.74 -25.33
C ASP A 252 5.39 -16.98 -24.07
N MET A 253 5.98 -18.16 -23.94
CA MET A 253 6.91 -18.48 -22.85
C MET A 253 8.33 -18.06 -23.24
N PRO A 254 9.09 -17.42 -22.34
CA PRO A 254 10.42 -16.90 -22.66
C PRO A 254 11.45 -18.04 -22.77
N VAL A 255 12.05 -18.21 -23.95
CA VAL A 255 12.97 -19.31 -24.28
C VAL A 255 14.44 -18.88 -24.36
N GLY A 256 14.70 -17.59 -24.52
CA GLY A 256 16.04 -17.06 -24.64
C GLY A 256 16.05 -15.54 -24.72
N ARG A 257 17.20 -14.99 -25.10
CA ARG A 257 17.41 -13.55 -25.21
C ARG A 257 18.26 -13.22 -26.43
N ILE A 258 18.10 -12.02 -26.94
CA ILE A 258 18.89 -11.52 -28.07
C ILE A 258 19.20 -10.04 -27.85
N ASP A 259 20.46 -9.65 -28.05
CA ASP A 259 20.85 -8.23 -28.06
C ASP A 259 20.51 -7.59 -29.41
N ARG A 260 20.26 -6.28 -29.39
CA ARG A 260 19.93 -5.50 -30.59
C ARG A 260 21.02 -5.59 -31.65
N GLY A 261 22.29 -5.60 -31.23
CA GLY A 261 23.45 -5.73 -32.11
C GLY A 261 23.40 -6.97 -32.99
N ARG A 262 23.10 -8.14 -32.41
CA ARG A 262 22.96 -9.41 -33.15
C ARG A 262 21.85 -9.41 -34.20
N LEU A 263 20.73 -8.74 -33.93
CA LEU A 263 19.66 -8.61 -34.91
C LEU A 263 20.12 -7.80 -36.14
N SER A 264 20.93 -6.76 -35.93
CA SER A 264 21.49 -5.92 -37.01
C SER A 264 22.79 -6.43 -37.64
N ALA A 265 23.36 -7.53 -37.14
CA ALA A 265 24.70 -7.96 -37.54
C ALA A 265 24.74 -8.41 -39.03
N PRO A 266 25.84 -8.15 -39.76
CA PRO A 266 26.01 -8.67 -41.12
C PRO A 266 25.86 -10.20 -41.14
N GLY A 267 24.90 -10.71 -41.90
CA GLY A 267 24.59 -12.14 -41.98
C GLY A 267 23.45 -12.63 -41.08
N SER A 268 22.83 -11.78 -40.26
CA SER A 268 21.61 -12.11 -39.50
C SER A 268 20.39 -12.26 -40.41
N ARG A 269 20.40 -11.59 -41.56
CA ARG A 269 19.28 -11.56 -42.52
C ARG A 269 18.92 -12.97 -43.01
N GLY A 270 17.62 -13.28 -43.01
CA GLY A 270 17.09 -14.61 -43.35
C GLY A 270 17.33 -15.70 -42.29
N GLN A 271 18.06 -15.42 -41.21
CA GLN A 271 18.17 -16.34 -40.08
C GLN A 271 17.00 -16.18 -39.11
N ARG A 272 16.57 -17.30 -38.54
CA ARG A 272 15.54 -17.34 -37.49
C ARG A 272 16.13 -16.97 -36.14
N LEU A 273 15.32 -16.34 -35.28
CA LEU A 273 15.75 -15.93 -33.94
C LEU A 273 16.23 -17.11 -33.09
N GLU A 274 15.65 -18.30 -33.25
CA GLU A 274 16.09 -19.52 -32.55
C GLU A 274 17.57 -19.86 -32.74
N LYS A 275 18.17 -19.44 -33.88
CA LYS A 275 19.59 -19.66 -34.19
C LYS A 275 20.49 -18.51 -33.75
N LEU A 276 19.94 -17.31 -33.59
CA LEU A 276 20.68 -16.10 -33.25
C LEU A 276 20.69 -15.80 -31.74
N MET A 277 19.66 -16.27 -31.03
CA MET A 277 19.47 -16.01 -29.60
C MET A 277 20.46 -16.78 -28.74
N ASP A 278 20.77 -16.21 -27.56
CA ASP A 278 21.30 -16.99 -26.46
C ASP A 278 20.13 -17.76 -25.82
N GLY A 279 20.22 -19.09 -25.87
CA GLY A 279 19.20 -19.97 -25.31
C GLY A 279 19.20 -19.94 -23.77
N GLY A 280 18.01 -20.09 -23.19
CA GLY A 280 17.83 -20.06 -21.75
C GLY A 280 17.75 -18.64 -21.20
N ILE A 281 16.80 -18.43 -20.29
CA ILE A 281 16.66 -17.17 -19.57
C ILE A 281 16.06 -17.47 -18.20
N ALA A 282 16.66 -16.92 -17.15
CA ALA A 282 16.13 -17.03 -15.80
C ALA A 282 14.78 -16.31 -15.71
N ARG A 283 13.84 -16.90 -14.97
CA ARG A 283 12.45 -16.43 -14.90
C ARG A 283 12.05 -16.14 -13.46
N ALA A 284 11.17 -15.17 -13.29
CA ALA A 284 10.55 -14.87 -12.01
C ALA A 284 9.04 -14.59 -12.17
N PRO A 285 8.19 -15.00 -11.21
CA PRO A 285 6.77 -14.69 -11.26
C PRO A 285 6.51 -13.18 -11.12
N ALA A 286 5.51 -12.66 -11.84
CA ALA A 286 5.11 -11.25 -11.76
C ALA A 286 4.65 -10.81 -10.37
N GLY A 287 4.07 -11.74 -9.59
CA GLY A 287 3.66 -11.50 -8.20
C GLY A 287 4.80 -11.61 -7.17
N ALA A 288 6.02 -12.00 -7.57
CA ALA A 288 7.15 -11.99 -6.66
C ALA A 288 7.56 -10.56 -6.31
N VAL A 289 8.12 -10.34 -5.12
CA VAL A 289 8.65 -9.04 -4.71
C VAL A 289 10.11 -8.89 -5.18
N LEU A 290 10.56 -7.65 -5.37
CA LEU A 290 11.92 -7.39 -5.84
C LEU A 290 12.99 -8.06 -4.96
N LYS A 291 12.83 -7.99 -3.63
CA LYS A 291 13.76 -8.55 -2.64
C LYS A 291 14.06 -10.03 -2.86
N SER A 292 13.05 -10.83 -3.23
CA SER A 292 13.22 -12.28 -3.38
C SER A 292 14.04 -12.66 -4.62
N VAL A 293 14.18 -11.76 -5.59
CA VAL A 293 14.90 -12.02 -6.85
C VAL A 293 16.23 -11.31 -6.96
N LEU A 294 16.59 -10.43 -6.02
CA LEU A 294 17.88 -9.73 -6.01
C LEU A 294 19.09 -10.69 -6.12
N PRO A 295 19.15 -11.83 -5.41
CA PRO A 295 20.27 -12.77 -5.55
C PRO A 295 20.37 -13.36 -6.97
N LEU A 296 19.23 -13.67 -7.58
CA LEU A 296 19.17 -14.21 -8.94
C LEU A 296 19.57 -13.14 -9.97
N LEU A 297 19.09 -11.91 -9.79
CA LEU A 297 19.43 -10.77 -10.65
C LEU A 297 20.93 -10.40 -10.58
N ALA A 298 21.57 -10.63 -9.42
CA ALA A 298 23.00 -10.44 -9.25
C ALA A 298 23.84 -11.46 -10.07
N SER A 299 23.32 -12.66 -10.30
CA SER A 299 23.96 -13.70 -11.12
C SER A 299 23.60 -13.60 -12.61
N GLU A 300 22.54 -12.88 -12.97
CA GLU A 300 22.05 -12.71 -14.35
C GLU A 300 22.37 -11.31 -14.88
N PRO A 301 23.47 -11.10 -15.63
CA PRO A 301 23.93 -9.78 -16.05
C PRO A 301 22.94 -9.04 -16.96
N HIS A 302 22.15 -9.78 -17.73
CA HIS A 302 21.19 -9.23 -18.70
C HIS A 302 19.75 -9.14 -18.18
N GLY A 303 19.51 -9.50 -16.91
CA GLY A 303 18.18 -9.44 -16.30
C GLY A 303 17.38 -10.74 -16.37
N LEU A 304 16.15 -10.66 -15.87
CA LEU A 304 15.25 -11.80 -15.67
C LEU A 304 13.95 -11.61 -16.45
N ALA A 305 13.46 -12.66 -17.10
CA ALA A 305 12.14 -12.66 -17.70
C ALA A 305 11.07 -12.76 -16.61
N VAL A 306 10.19 -11.78 -16.53
CA VAL A 306 9.06 -11.83 -15.59
C VAL A 306 7.87 -12.44 -16.30
N VAL A 307 7.23 -13.41 -15.64
CA VAL A 307 6.16 -14.22 -16.22
C VAL A 307 4.89 -14.19 -15.39
N ASP A 308 3.74 -14.35 -16.04
CA ASP A 308 2.45 -14.50 -15.37
C ASP A 308 2.31 -15.90 -14.74
N GLU A 309 1.17 -16.17 -14.11
CA GLU A 309 0.86 -17.46 -13.48
C GLU A 309 0.85 -18.64 -14.47
N THR A 310 0.65 -18.36 -15.75
CA THR A 310 0.65 -19.36 -16.84
C THR A 310 2.03 -19.53 -17.49
N GLY A 311 3.03 -18.78 -17.01
CA GLY A 311 4.41 -18.80 -17.54
C GLY A 311 4.62 -17.92 -18.78
N ARG A 312 3.63 -17.12 -19.17
CA ARG A 312 3.73 -16.20 -20.31
C ARG A 312 4.53 -14.96 -19.95
N PHE A 313 5.27 -14.43 -20.92
CA PHE A 313 6.13 -13.28 -20.75
C PHE A 313 5.34 -11.99 -20.49
N VAL A 314 5.72 -11.29 -19.42
CA VAL A 314 5.14 -10.00 -19.01
C VAL A 314 6.10 -8.85 -19.31
N GLY A 315 7.40 -9.03 -19.01
CA GLY A 315 8.41 -8.01 -19.25
C GLY A 315 9.79 -8.40 -18.72
N LEU A 316 10.78 -7.56 -18.99
CA LEU A 316 12.16 -7.79 -18.57
C LEU A 316 12.49 -6.97 -17.31
N LEU A 317 13.01 -7.63 -16.28
CA LEU A 317 13.58 -6.98 -15.10
C LEU A 317 15.09 -6.88 -15.26
N THR A 318 15.61 -5.66 -15.41
CA THR A 318 17.06 -5.40 -15.48
C THR A 318 17.59 -4.86 -14.16
N ARG A 319 18.92 -4.90 -13.97
CA ARG A 319 19.59 -4.30 -12.81
C ARG A 319 19.33 -2.80 -12.70
N GLU A 320 19.30 -2.10 -13.83
CA GLU A 320 18.98 -0.67 -13.88
C GLU A 320 17.58 -0.39 -13.30
N VAL A 321 16.58 -1.15 -13.73
CA VAL A 321 15.20 -1.02 -13.23
C VAL A 321 15.13 -1.31 -11.74
N ALA A 322 15.77 -2.39 -11.29
CA ALA A 322 15.84 -2.73 -9.87
C ALA A 322 16.51 -1.63 -9.03
N LEU A 323 17.65 -1.10 -9.47
CA LEU A 323 18.37 -0.03 -8.76
C LEU A 323 17.58 1.28 -8.71
N ARG A 324 16.86 1.64 -9.79
CA ARG A 324 15.97 2.82 -9.79
C ARG A 324 14.84 2.67 -8.79
N ALA A 325 14.21 1.49 -8.75
CA ALA A 325 13.17 1.18 -7.78
C ALA A 325 13.68 1.27 -6.33
N LEU A 326 14.88 0.73 -6.06
CA LEU A 326 15.53 0.83 -4.74
C LEU A 326 15.89 2.27 -4.36
N ALA A 327 16.22 3.11 -5.35
CA ALA A 327 16.51 4.52 -5.14
C ALA A 327 15.24 5.40 -4.99
N GLY A 328 14.05 4.80 -5.00
CA GLY A 328 12.77 5.52 -4.91
C GLY A 328 12.46 6.38 -6.14
N LYS A 329 13.10 6.13 -7.28
CA LYS A 329 12.85 6.84 -8.54
C LYS A 329 11.94 6.03 -9.45
N GLN A 330 11.04 6.70 -10.16
CA GLN A 330 10.16 6.02 -11.11
C GLN A 330 10.99 5.29 -12.18
N PRO A 331 10.65 4.03 -12.54
CA PRO A 331 11.36 3.30 -13.60
C PRO A 331 11.37 3.98 -14.98
N ASN A 332 10.46 4.95 -15.20
CA ASN A 332 10.11 5.57 -16.50
C ASN A 332 10.41 7.08 -16.64
N GLU A 333 10.99 7.75 -15.64
CA GLU A 333 11.10 9.23 -15.61
C GLU A 333 11.91 9.86 -16.76
N GLU A 334 12.90 9.16 -17.33
CA GLU A 334 13.80 9.75 -18.34
C GLU A 334 13.15 10.02 -19.70
N ARG A 335 12.03 9.36 -20.06
CA ARG A 335 11.39 9.58 -21.37
C ARG A 335 10.44 10.77 -21.42
N ASN A 336 9.87 11.19 -20.30
CA ASN A 336 9.00 12.37 -20.27
C ASN A 336 9.77 13.70 -20.28
N MET A 337 11.04 13.71 -19.88
CA MET A 337 11.89 14.91 -20.03
C MET A 337 12.37 15.14 -21.46
N ALA A 338 12.51 14.09 -22.27
CA ALA A 338 12.97 14.20 -23.66
C ALA A 338 11.89 14.74 -24.63
N TRP A 339 10.63 14.86 -24.19
CA TRP A 339 9.51 15.28 -25.05
C TRP A 339 9.08 16.75 -24.88
N ASN A 340 9.55 17.46 -23.85
CA ASN A 340 9.28 18.90 -23.65
C ASN A 340 10.34 19.82 -24.30
N GLY A 341 11.16 19.29 -25.21
CA GLY A 341 12.27 20.00 -25.84
C GLY A 341 12.16 20.10 -27.36
N SER A 342 10.98 20.40 -27.93
CA SER A 342 10.89 20.88 -29.33
C SER A 342 9.61 21.68 -29.60
N SER A 343 9.56 22.90 -29.09
CA SER A 343 8.70 23.96 -29.64
C SER A 343 9.31 25.34 -29.43
N THR A 344 10.52 25.54 -29.95
CA THR A 344 11.04 26.90 -30.19
C THR A 344 10.57 27.36 -31.57
N THR A 345 9.43 28.05 -31.61
CA THR A 345 9.16 29.02 -32.68
C THR A 345 9.32 30.43 -32.11
N THR A 346 10.23 31.12 -32.76
CA THR A 346 10.67 32.51 -32.69
C THR A 346 9.53 33.53 -32.57
N ALA A 347 9.58 34.37 -31.54
CA ALA A 347 9.13 35.77 -31.60
C ALA A 347 9.96 36.60 -30.62
N ALA A 348 10.65 37.62 -31.16
CA ALA A 348 11.59 38.47 -30.45
C ALA A 348 10.94 39.78 -29.98
N SER A 349 11.62 40.40 -29.00
CA SER A 349 11.56 41.81 -28.53
C SER A 349 10.37 42.19 -27.65
N ALA A 350 10.60 42.38 -26.33
CA ALA A 350 11.00 43.64 -25.66
C ALA A 350 9.74 44.39 -25.16
N SER A 351 9.61 44.94 -23.96
CA SER A 351 10.51 45.21 -22.84
C SER A 351 9.61 45.53 -21.63
N SER A 352 10.10 45.17 -20.44
CA SER A 352 9.58 45.56 -19.12
C SER A 352 9.54 47.08 -18.92
N LEU A 353 8.44 47.56 -18.37
CA LEU A 353 8.33 48.80 -17.59
C LEU A 353 7.53 48.45 -16.32
N TRP A 354 7.61 49.31 -15.31
CA TRP A 354 6.97 49.25 -13.98
C TRP A 354 7.86 48.74 -12.84
N THR A 355 8.76 49.65 -12.43
CA THR A 355 9.12 49.89 -11.02
C THR A 355 8.49 51.21 -10.54
N ASN A 356 8.36 51.32 -9.21
CA ASN A 356 8.13 52.51 -8.37
C ASN A 356 6.72 52.77 -7.81
N THR A 357 6.54 52.31 -6.57
CA THR A 357 6.25 53.09 -5.33
C THR A 357 5.51 54.42 -5.45
N PRO A 358 4.41 54.62 -4.69
CA PRO A 358 3.93 55.95 -4.32
C PRO A 358 4.41 56.37 -2.91
N ALA A 359 4.92 57.59 -2.80
CA ALA A 359 5.25 58.26 -1.56
C ALA A 359 4.08 59.14 -1.05
N ALA A 360 3.81 59.01 0.25
CA ALA A 360 3.29 60.00 1.22
C ALA A 360 1.97 60.77 0.98
N PRO A 361 1.17 60.92 2.05
CA PRO A 361 0.46 62.15 2.35
C PRO A 361 1.00 62.79 3.64
N SER A 362 1.16 64.11 3.64
CA SER A 362 1.50 64.89 4.84
C SER A 362 0.59 66.13 4.93
N ILE A 363 -0.42 66.11 5.81
CA ILE A 363 -0.97 67.31 6.46
C ILE A 363 -1.51 66.89 7.85
N GLY A 364 -1.08 67.58 8.90
CA GLY A 364 -1.88 67.79 10.11
C GLY A 364 -1.40 67.17 11.44
N SER A 365 -0.54 67.88 12.17
CA SER A 365 -0.44 67.83 13.65
C SER A 365 -1.61 68.61 14.30
N PRO A 366 -1.85 68.64 15.64
CA PRO A 366 -1.00 68.17 16.74
C PRO A 366 -1.70 67.54 17.99
N SER A 367 -0.84 67.07 18.91
CA SER A 367 -0.87 67.24 20.38
C SER A 367 -1.54 66.21 21.32
N ILE A 368 -0.88 66.07 22.49
CA ILE A 368 -1.29 65.53 23.81
C ILE A 368 -1.15 64.00 23.93
N SER A 369 -0.08 63.42 24.48
CA SER A 369 0.51 63.41 25.85
C SER A 369 -0.21 62.51 26.87
N HIS A 370 0.65 61.79 27.61
CA HIS A 370 0.49 61.09 28.89
C HIS A 370 0.10 59.60 28.97
N HIS A 371 1.05 58.92 29.62
CA HIS A 371 1.01 57.74 30.50
C HIS A 371 1.05 56.33 29.93
#